data_AF-A0A243S657-F1
#
_entry.id   AF-A0A243S657-F1
#
_cell.length_a   1.000
_cell.length_b   1.000
_cell.length_c   1.000
_cell.angle_alpha   90.00
_cell.angle_beta   90.00
_cell.angle_gamma   90.00
#
_symmetry.space_group_name_H-M   'P 1'
#
loop_
_entity.id
_entity.type
_entity.pdbx_description
1 polymer ?
#
loop_
_entity_poly.entity_id
_entity_poly.type
_entity_poly.pdbx_seq_one_letter_code
_entity_poly.pdbx_strand_id
1 'polypeptide(L)'
;MIIGLPWETAVPAAVAEDAGRVTSKVRRCDCCGQKLPKGAGPNRRYCDATCRSRHWRRVQRQETVFQRAVQQGIEILAGGVDRYVEGRCPVCGWSVSLRKRRDAVYCSPKCRTRAWRLRSETRDASERSLRKASPRDG
;
A
#
# COMPACT_ATOMS: atom_id res chain seq x y z
N MET A 1 12.92 42.39 -63.48
CA MET A 1 11.90 41.49 -64.05
C MET A 1 12.19 40.06 -63.60
N ILE A 2 11.51 39.56 -62.56
CA ILE A 2 11.24 38.13 -62.22
C ILE A 2 10.05 38.20 -61.24
N ILE A 3 8.80 38.26 -61.71
CA ILE A 3 7.83 37.16 -61.90
C ILE A 3 7.67 36.28 -60.64
N GLY A 4 6.53 36.45 -59.96
CA GLY A 4 6.10 35.58 -58.88
C GLY A 4 5.57 34.25 -59.40
N LEU A 5 5.76 33.19 -58.63
CA LEU A 5 5.01 31.95 -58.76
C LEU A 5 4.69 31.35 -57.36
N PRO A 6 3.52 30.71 -57.22
CA PRO A 6 2.79 30.53 -55.97
C PRO A 6 3.18 29.24 -55.24
N TRP A 7 3.14 29.26 -53.90
CA TRP A 7 3.48 28.11 -53.06
C TRP A 7 2.30 27.13 -52.87
N GLU A 8 1.33 27.11 -53.78
CA GLU A 8 0.26 26.13 -53.79
C GLU A 8 0.81 24.76 -54.23
N THR A 9 1.15 23.93 -53.25
CA THR A 9 1.12 22.48 -53.42
C THR A 9 0.07 21.92 -52.49
N ALA A 10 -1.05 21.56 -53.10
CA ALA A 10 -2.14 20.82 -52.50
C ALA A 10 -1.61 19.51 -51.90
N VAL A 11 -1.84 19.32 -50.60
CA VAL A 11 -1.63 18.05 -49.91
C VAL A 11 -2.87 17.19 -50.15
N PRO A 12 -2.81 16.06 -50.87
CA PRO A 12 -3.97 15.20 -51.01
C PRO A 12 -4.28 14.51 -49.68
N ALA A 13 -5.53 14.68 -49.24
CA ALA A 13 -6.16 13.94 -48.17
C ALA A 13 -6.31 12.46 -48.58
N ALA A 14 -5.35 11.62 -48.19
CA ALA A 14 -5.52 10.17 -48.21
C ALA A 14 -6.07 9.73 -46.86
N VAL A 15 -7.39 9.70 -46.77
CA VAL A 15 -8.15 9.03 -45.70
C VAL A 15 -7.98 7.51 -45.84
N ALA A 16 -7.03 6.94 -45.10
CA ALA A 16 -6.96 5.50 -44.88
C ALA A 16 -7.78 5.16 -43.63
N GLU A 17 -9.10 4.99 -43.81
CA GLU A 17 -9.96 4.37 -42.80
C GLU A 17 -9.70 2.86 -42.77
N ASP A 18 -8.63 2.45 -42.09
CA ASP A 18 -8.43 1.06 -41.71
C ASP A 18 -9.34 0.76 -40.51
N ALA A 19 -10.58 0.41 -40.80
CA ALA A 19 -11.53 -0.15 -39.83
C ALA A 19 -11.13 -1.59 -39.49
N GLY A 20 -9.92 -1.75 -38.95
CA GLY A 20 -9.47 -2.95 -38.29
C GLY A 20 -10.50 -3.33 -37.23
N ARG A 21 -11.13 -4.48 -37.41
CA ARG A 21 -12.06 -5.07 -36.45
C ARG A 21 -11.31 -5.35 -35.15
N VAL A 22 -11.22 -4.34 -34.28
CA VAL A 22 -10.77 -4.50 -32.91
C VAL A 22 -11.80 -5.39 -32.25
N THR A 23 -11.46 -6.68 -32.08
CA THR A 23 -12.18 -7.55 -31.15
C THR A 23 -12.06 -6.86 -29.80
N SER A 24 -13.09 -6.10 -29.44
CA SER A 24 -13.06 -5.24 -28.27
C SER A 24 -13.13 -6.15 -27.05
N LYS A 25 -11.95 -6.63 -26.61
CA LYS A 25 -11.78 -7.27 -25.31
C LYS A 25 -12.52 -6.38 -24.34
N VAL A 26 -13.52 -6.95 -23.67
CA VAL A 26 -14.34 -6.21 -22.72
C VAL A 26 -13.41 -5.62 -21.67
N ARG A 27 -13.19 -4.32 -21.74
CA ARG A 27 -12.28 -3.62 -20.83
C ARG A 27 -12.93 -3.57 -19.46
N ARG A 28 -12.09 -3.76 -18.43
CA ARG A 28 -12.50 -3.84 -17.04
C ARG A 28 -11.90 -2.69 -16.25
N CYS A 29 -12.56 -2.35 -15.15
CA CYS A 29 -12.07 -1.36 -14.21
C CYS A 29 -10.87 -1.89 -13.43
N ASP A 30 -9.78 -1.12 -13.39
CA ASP A 30 -8.55 -1.47 -12.63
C ASP A 30 -8.79 -1.57 -11.11
N CYS A 31 -9.86 -0.96 -10.58
CA CYS A 31 -10.15 -0.96 -9.15
C CYS A 31 -11.06 -2.12 -8.71
N CYS A 32 -12.10 -2.44 -9.48
CA CYS A 32 -13.17 -3.37 -9.07
C CYS A 32 -13.41 -4.54 -10.04
N GLY A 33 -12.75 -4.56 -11.21
CA GLY A 33 -12.87 -5.63 -12.21
C GLY A 33 -14.18 -5.65 -13.01
N GLN A 34 -15.13 -4.76 -12.72
CA GLN A 34 -16.38 -4.62 -13.47
C GLN A 34 -16.13 -4.13 -14.89
N LYS A 35 -17.05 -4.44 -15.80
CA LYS A 35 -16.98 -3.98 -17.19
C LYS A 35 -17.04 -2.45 -17.24
N LEU A 36 -16.22 -1.84 -18.09
CA LEU A 36 -16.30 -0.40 -18.33
C LEU A 36 -17.59 -0.05 -19.09
N PRO A 37 -18.11 1.18 -18.92
CA PRO A 37 -19.29 1.65 -19.66
C PRO A 37 -19.10 1.51 -21.17
N LYS A 38 -20.19 1.19 -21.88
CA LYS A 38 -20.19 1.21 -23.36
C LYS A 38 -19.87 2.63 -23.85
N GLY A 39 -19.00 2.76 -24.85
CA GLY A 39 -18.51 4.07 -25.31
C GLY A 39 -17.45 4.72 -24.42
N ALA A 40 -16.94 4.02 -23.40
CA ALA A 40 -15.78 4.49 -22.64
C ALA A 40 -14.57 4.69 -23.57
N GLY A 41 -13.99 5.90 -23.56
CA GLY A 41 -12.80 6.21 -24.34
C GLY A 41 -11.63 5.23 -24.09
N PRO A 42 -10.68 5.12 -25.05
CA PRO A 42 -9.59 4.14 -25.04
C PRO A 42 -8.76 4.17 -23.73
N ASN A 43 -8.63 5.35 -23.11
CA ASN A 43 -7.81 5.54 -21.92
C ASN A 43 -8.58 5.48 -20.58
N ARG A 44 -9.89 5.20 -20.59
CA ARG A 44 -10.69 5.14 -19.34
C ARG A 44 -10.29 3.93 -18.46
N ARG A 45 -9.75 4.16 -17.27
CA ARG A 45 -9.30 3.06 -16.38
C ARG A 45 -10.33 2.63 -15.33
N TYR A 46 -11.33 3.47 -15.07
CA TYR A 46 -12.30 3.26 -13.98
C TYR A 46 -13.74 3.31 -14.46
N CYS A 47 -14.61 2.50 -13.86
CA CYS A 47 -16.04 2.49 -14.17
C CYS A 47 -16.68 3.84 -13.80
N ASP A 48 -16.31 4.43 -12.67
CA ASP A 48 -16.87 5.67 -12.13
C ASP A 48 -15.85 6.46 -11.30
N ALA A 49 -16.31 7.61 -10.78
CA ALA A 49 -15.54 8.48 -9.89
C ALA A 49 -15.19 7.79 -8.56
N THR A 50 -16.07 6.94 -8.02
CA THR A 50 -15.84 6.23 -6.75
C THR A 50 -14.64 5.27 -6.85
N CYS A 51 -14.54 4.50 -7.93
CA CYS A 51 -13.40 3.63 -8.20
C CYS A 51 -12.10 4.41 -8.46
N ARG A 52 -12.20 5.57 -9.13
CA ARG A 52 -11.06 6.49 -9.29
C ARG A 52 -10.56 6.99 -7.93
N SER A 53 -11.45 7.46 -7.06
CA SER A 53 -11.09 7.93 -5.72
C SER A 53 -10.57 6.81 -4.81
N ARG A 54 -11.14 5.61 -4.89
CA ARG A 54 -10.64 4.43 -4.16
C ARG A 54 -9.23 4.06 -4.61
N HIS A 55 -8.98 4.05 -5.92
CA HIS A 55 -7.64 3.83 -6.46
C HIS A 55 -6.67 4.92 -5.99
N TRP A 56 -7.04 6.19 -6.10
CA TRP A 56 -6.22 7.31 -5.62
C TRP A 56 -5.84 7.14 -4.15
N ARG A 57 -6.79 6.84 -3.26
CA ARG A 57 -6.50 6.59 -1.84
C ARG A 57 -5.59 5.38 -1.62
N ARG A 58 -5.69 4.34 -2.46
CA ARG A 58 -4.79 3.17 -2.40
C ARG A 58 -3.36 3.56 -2.79
N VAL A 59 -3.19 4.31 -3.88
CA VAL A 59 -1.89 4.81 -4.34
C VAL A 59 -1.28 5.74 -3.29
N GLN A 60 -2.04 6.71 -2.78
CA GLN A 60 -1.59 7.61 -1.71
C GLN A 60 -1.17 6.84 -0.44
N ARG A 61 -1.91 5.79 -0.07
CA ARG A 61 -1.52 4.92 1.04
C ARG A 61 -0.21 4.16 0.74
N GLN A 62 -0.01 3.69 -0.48
CA GLN A 62 1.22 3.01 -0.85
C GLN A 62 2.41 3.97 -0.84
N GLU A 63 2.25 5.16 -1.41
CA GLU A 63 3.28 6.20 -1.42
C GLU A 63 3.71 6.57 -0.01
N THR A 64 2.74 6.85 0.88
CA THR A 64 3.05 7.18 2.29
C THR A 64 3.76 6.04 3.02
N VAL A 65 3.45 4.77 2.71
CA VAL A 65 4.17 3.61 3.28
C VAL A 65 5.58 3.51 2.70
N PHE A 66 5.74 3.73 1.39
CA PHE A 66 7.03 3.70 0.71
C PHE A 66 7.97 4.81 1.22
N GLN A 67 7.48 6.05 1.30
CA GLN A 67 8.25 7.18 1.81
C GLN A 67 8.70 6.95 3.27
N ARG A 68 7.84 6.35 4.10
CA ARG A 68 8.23 5.95 5.47
C ARG A 68 9.32 4.89 5.47
N ALA A 69 9.22 3.90 4.59
CA ALA A 69 10.23 2.85 4.44
C ALA A 69 11.60 3.44 4.05
N VAL A 70 11.61 4.33 3.07
CA VAL A 70 12.82 5.01 2.60
C VAL A 70 13.42 5.85 3.73
N GLN A 71 12.62 6.66 4.41
CA GLN A 71 13.09 7.51 5.51
C GLN A 71 13.71 6.68 6.65
N GLN A 72 13.07 5.57 7.04
CA GLN A 72 13.62 4.66 8.05
C GLN A 72 14.92 4.00 7.57
N GLY A 73 15.01 3.63 6.30
CA GLY A 73 16.25 3.10 5.72
C GLY A 73 17.39 4.10 5.76
N ILE A 74 17.12 5.38 5.46
CA ILE A 74 18.10 6.48 5.57
C ILE A 74 18.55 6.65 7.02
N GLU A 75 17.64 6.65 7.98
CA GLU A 75 17.96 6.77 9.42
C GLU A 75 18.87 5.62 9.90
N ILE A 76 18.58 4.38 9.48
CA ILE A 76 19.41 3.21 9.80
C ILE A 76 20.81 3.35 9.19
N LEU A 77 20.92 3.74 7.91
CA LEU A 77 22.20 3.92 7.23
C LEU A 77 23.02 5.07 7.83
N ALA A 78 22.37 6.10 8.36
CA ALA A 78 23.00 7.23 9.03
C ALA A 78 23.48 6.91 10.46
N GLY A 79 23.42 5.63 10.89
CA GLY A 79 23.80 5.21 12.25
C GLY A 79 22.74 5.53 13.30
N GLY A 80 21.53 5.90 12.89
CA GLY A 80 20.39 6.05 13.78
C GLY A 80 19.99 4.69 14.33
N VAL A 81 20.06 4.53 15.65
CA VAL A 81 19.45 3.40 16.37
C VAL A 81 17.94 3.63 16.38
N ASP A 82 17.21 2.88 15.54
CA ASP A 82 15.74 2.88 15.63
C ASP A 82 15.34 2.45 17.06
N ARG A 83 14.44 3.21 17.69
CA ARG A 83 14.15 3.11 19.14
C ARG A 83 13.51 1.77 19.58
N TYR A 84 13.39 0.79 18.67
CA TYR A 84 13.00 -0.62 18.90
C TYR A 84 13.79 -1.61 17.98
N VAL A 85 15.10 -1.37 17.83
CA VAL A 85 16.24 -2.24 17.44
C VAL A 85 16.22 -3.09 16.15
N GLU A 86 15.11 -3.60 15.60
CA GLU A 86 15.12 -4.12 14.21
C GLU A 86 13.75 -4.01 13.51
N GLY A 87 12.79 -3.34 14.17
CA GLY A 87 11.39 -3.52 13.83
C GLY A 87 11.01 -5.00 13.92
N ARG A 88 11.63 -5.82 14.79
CA ARG A 88 11.29 -7.25 14.95
C ARG A 88 10.27 -7.44 16.07
N CYS A 89 9.36 -8.37 15.87
CA CYS A 89 8.34 -8.71 16.84
C CYS A 89 8.97 -9.48 18.01
N PRO A 90 8.75 -9.08 19.28
CA PRO A 90 9.38 -9.73 20.43
C PRO A 90 8.86 -11.15 20.72
N VAL A 91 7.81 -11.58 20.02
CA VAL A 91 7.18 -12.90 20.23
C VAL A 91 7.69 -13.94 19.25
N CYS A 92 8.01 -13.53 18.02
CA CYS A 92 8.37 -14.46 16.96
C CYS A 92 9.59 -14.03 16.14
N GLY A 93 10.21 -12.89 16.45
CA GLY A 93 11.38 -12.38 15.76
C GLY A 93 11.11 -11.81 14.35
N TRP A 94 9.89 -11.84 13.85
CA TRP A 94 9.61 -11.38 12.48
C TRP A 94 9.45 -9.86 12.37
N SER A 95 9.81 -9.27 11.22
CA SER A 95 9.69 -7.83 11.04
C SER A 95 8.24 -7.34 11.13
N VAL A 96 8.05 -6.22 11.81
CA VAL A 96 6.80 -5.49 11.92
C VAL A 96 6.68 -4.68 10.66
N SER A 97 5.65 -5.00 9.87
CA SER A 97 5.44 -4.37 8.57
C SER A 97 5.40 -2.84 8.67
N LEU A 98 6.09 -2.16 7.75
CA LEU A 98 6.09 -0.71 7.55
C LEU A 98 4.69 -0.11 7.27
N ARG A 99 3.75 -0.97 6.88
CA ARG A 99 2.34 -0.63 6.69
C ARG A 99 1.56 -0.42 7.99
N LYS A 100 2.11 -0.85 9.13
CA LYS A 100 1.53 -0.59 10.46
C LYS A 100 1.94 0.80 10.96
N ARG A 101 1.36 1.19 12.08
CA ARG A 101 1.75 2.44 12.76
C ARG A 101 3.22 2.33 13.22
N ARG A 102 3.92 3.47 13.33
CA ARG A 102 5.33 3.53 13.77
C ARG A 102 5.53 2.95 15.17
N ASP A 103 4.52 3.03 16.03
CA ASP A 103 4.52 2.49 17.40
C ASP A 103 4.10 1.02 17.47
N ALA A 104 3.92 0.34 16.33
CA ALA A 104 3.49 -1.05 16.34
C ALA A 104 4.62 -1.96 16.84
N VAL A 105 4.40 -2.61 17.99
CA VAL A 105 5.36 -3.54 18.58
C VAL A 105 5.24 -4.98 18.02
N TYR A 106 4.06 -5.35 17.50
CA TYR A 106 3.78 -6.75 17.10
C TYR A 106 3.50 -6.90 15.61
N CYS A 107 4.08 -7.94 14.99
CA CYS A 107 3.90 -8.25 13.57
C CYS A 107 2.45 -8.63 13.23
N SER A 108 1.66 -9.14 14.18
CA SER A 108 0.26 -9.57 13.96
C SER A 108 -0.61 -9.46 15.22
N PRO A 109 -1.96 -9.45 15.09
CA PRO A 109 -2.87 -9.57 16.24
C PRO A 109 -2.63 -10.84 17.06
N LYS A 110 -2.33 -11.97 16.42
CA LYS A 110 -2.01 -13.23 17.11
C LYS A 110 -0.81 -13.08 18.06
N CYS A 111 0.28 -12.45 17.62
CA CYS A 111 1.44 -12.19 18.47
C CYS A 111 1.14 -11.22 19.60
N ARG A 112 0.30 -10.20 19.37
CA ARG A 112 -0.18 -9.31 20.44
C ARG A 112 -0.92 -10.10 21.52
N THR A 113 -1.83 -10.99 21.14
CA THR A 113 -2.58 -11.83 22.09
C THR A 113 -1.66 -12.79 22.84
N ARG A 114 -0.69 -13.42 22.17
CA ARG A 114 0.30 -14.30 22.82
C ARG A 114 1.13 -13.56 23.86
N ALA A 115 1.61 -12.35 23.53
CA ALA A 115 2.33 -11.50 24.48
C ALA A 115 1.47 -11.10 25.68
N TRP A 116 0.18 -10.84 25.47
CA TRP A 116 -0.76 -10.56 26.58
C TRP A 116 -0.95 -11.78 27.49
N ARG A 117 -1.11 -12.99 26.92
CA ARG A 117 -1.22 -14.23 27.71
C ARG A 117 0.03 -14.49 28.55
N LEU A 118 1.22 -14.38 27.94
CA LEU A 118 2.50 -14.55 28.65
C LEU A 118 2.62 -13.58 29.84
N ARG A 119 2.27 -12.30 29.64
CA ARG A 119 2.28 -11.33 30.76
C ARG A 119 1.25 -11.64 31.84
N SER A 120 0.10 -12.19 31.45
CA SER A 120 -0.95 -12.57 32.39
C SER A 120 -0.51 -13.77 33.23
N GLU A 121 0.06 -14.80 32.59
CA GLU A 121 0.62 -15.97 33.27
C GLU A 121 1.75 -15.60 34.24
N THR A 122 2.66 -14.71 33.84
CA THR A 122 3.72 -14.23 34.75
C THR A 122 3.16 -13.47 35.94
N ARG A 123 2.10 -12.67 35.73
CA ARG A 123 1.44 -11.92 36.80
C ARG A 123 0.75 -12.88 37.78
N ASP A 124 -0.03 -13.82 37.27
CA ASP A 124 -0.75 -14.80 38.08
C ASP A 124 0.23 -15.70 38.85
N ALA A 125 1.38 -16.05 38.24
CA ALA A 125 2.46 -16.76 38.91
C ALA A 125 3.07 -15.93 40.05
N SER A 126 3.32 -14.63 39.83
CA SER A 126 3.87 -13.74 40.86
C SER A 126 2.91 -13.55 42.04
N GLU A 127 1.61 -13.38 41.77
CA GLU A 127 0.58 -13.26 42.82
C GLU A 127 0.45 -14.55 43.62
N ARG A 128 0.53 -15.71 42.96
CA ARG A 128 0.51 -17.01 43.65
C ARG A 128 1.72 -17.19 44.57
N SER A 129 2.90 -16.78 44.11
CA SER A 129 4.13 -16.84 44.92
C SER A 129 4.02 -15.92 46.15
N LEU A 130 3.50 -14.70 45.99
CA LEU A 130 3.27 -13.77 47.12
C LEU A 130 2.29 -14.33 48.15
N ARG A 131 1.18 -14.94 47.70
CA ARG A 131 0.20 -15.58 48.60
C ARG A 131 0.80 -16.75 49.38
N LYS A 132 1.70 -17.53 48.77
CA LYS A 132 2.41 -18.62 49.46
C LYS A 132 3.46 -18.11 50.45
N ALA A 133 4.08 -16.97 50.16
CA ALA A 133 5.11 -16.36 50.99
C ALA A 133 4.54 -15.59 52.20
N SER A 134 3.24 -15.28 52.21
CA SER A 134 2.58 -14.66 53.37
C SER A 134 2.51 -15.67 54.52
N PRO A 135 3.19 -15.44 55.65
CA PRO A 135 3.00 -16.25 56.84
C PRO A 135 1.52 -16.17 57.26
N ARG A 136 0.92 -17.29 57.64
CA ARG A 136 -0.36 -17.25 58.33
C ARG A 136 -0.07 -16.71 59.73
N ASP A 137 -0.44 -15.47 59.97
CA ASP A 137 -0.44 -14.89 61.32
C ASP A 137 -1.26 -15.81 62.23
N GLY A 138 -0.58 -16.41 63.20
CA GLY A 138 -1.13 -17.32 64.21
C GLY A 138 -1.12 -16.67 65.57
#